data_AF-A0A3M6CL10-F1
#
_entry.id   AF-A0A3M6CL10-F1
#
_cell.length_a   1.000
_cell.length_b   1.000
_cell.length_c   1.000
_cell.angle_alpha   90.00
_cell.angle_beta   90.00
_cell.angle_gamma   90.00
#
_symmetry.space_group_name_H-M   'P 1'
#
loop_
_entity.id
_entity.type
_entity.pdbx_description
1 polymer ?
#
loop_
_entity_poly.entity_id
_entity_poly.type
_entity_poly.pdbx_seq_one_letter_code
_entity_poly.pdbx_strand_id
1 'polypeptide(L)'
;MFPSLFISHGSPMLALEPGKSGPALRQLAASLPRPRAIVMVSAHWESHELTVNSNPQPETWHDFGGFAAELFAVQYPAQGLPELSRTIVELLAVSGLPARVDSRRPFDHGVWVPLSLMYPDADIPVVQVSLPSRQGPELQTHVGRALASLREQGVLIVGSGSITHNLYDLDWNAGPERVEPWAVEFRDWMIDKLRNNDEAALHRYRTLASHAVRAHPSDEHLLPLYFARGAGGAFSIAHQGFTMGALGMDIYRFV
;
A
#
# COMPACT_ATOMS: atom_id res chain seq x y z
N MET A 1 -5.71 -18.73 6.64
CA MET A 1 -6.00 -17.28 6.62
C MET A 1 -4.84 -16.58 5.95
N PHE A 2 -5.09 -15.64 5.02
CA PHE A 2 -4.05 -14.82 4.40
C PHE A 2 -3.46 -13.82 5.39
N PRO A 3 -2.19 -13.38 5.27
CA PRO A 3 -1.73 -12.17 5.94
C PRO A 3 -2.37 -10.92 5.31
N SER A 4 -2.28 -9.80 6.01
CA SER A 4 -2.37 -8.46 5.43
C SER A 4 -0.97 -7.92 5.18
N LEU A 5 -0.78 -7.17 4.10
CA LEU A 5 0.53 -6.67 3.67
C LEU A 5 0.53 -5.14 3.60
N PHE A 6 1.63 -4.53 4.03
CA PHE A 6 1.98 -3.17 3.62
C PHE A 6 3.18 -3.22 2.67
N ILE A 7 3.09 -2.52 1.55
CA ILE A 7 4.14 -2.49 0.53
C ILE A 7 4.50 -1.03 0.26
N SER A 8 5.77 -0.69 0.47
CA SER A 8 6.32 0.56 -0.06
C SER A 8 6.53 0.40 -1.57
N HIS A 9 5.68 0.99 -2.40
CA HIS A 9 5.69 0.78 -3.85
C HIS A 9 6.80 1.54 -4.58
N GLY A 10 7.33 2.60 -3.98
CA GLY A 10 8.48 3.36 -4.50
C GLY A 10 8.21 4.08 -5.81
N SER A 11 9.26 4.32 -6.59
CA SER A 11 9.11 4.93 -7.93
C SER A 11 8.41 3.97 -8.90
N PRO A 12 7.58 4.48 -9.84
CA PRO A 12 7.07 3.69 -10.97
C PRO A 12 8.13 2.88 -11.72
N MET A 13 9.38 3.36 -11.75
CA MET A 13 10.50 2.65 -12.38
C MET A 13 10.76 1.27 -11.78
N LEU A 14 10.28 0.97 -10.57
CA LEU A 14 10.38 -0.35 -9.98
C LEU A 14 9.79 -1.46 -10.88
N ALA A 15 8.83 -1.14 -11.76
CA ALA A 15 8.30 -2.10 -12.72
C ALA A 15 9.35 -2.58 -13.75
N LEU A 16 10.30 -1.73 -14.12
CA LEU A 16 11.36 -2.04 -15.09
C LEU A 16 12.70 -2.34 -14.41
N GLU A 17 12.96 -1.66 -13.31
CA GLU A 17 14.20 -1.68 -12.54
C GLU A 17 13.90 -2.05 -11.08
N PRO A 18 13.51 -3.31 -10.80
CA PRO A 18 12.90 -3.66 -9.53
C PRO A 18 13.88 -3.74 -8.34
N GLY A 19 15.18 -3.56 -8.58
CA GLY A 19 16.23 -3.59 -7.55
C GLY A 19 16.10 -4.81 -6.62
N LYS A 20 16.28 -4.57 -5.31
CA LYS A 20 16.12 -5.61 -4.27
C LYS A 20 14.65 -5.91 -3.93
N SER A 21 13.74 -4.97 -4.16
CA SER A 21 12.31 -5.13 -3.84
C SER A 21 11.62 -6.15 -4.76
N GLY A 22 12.04 -6.27 -6.04
CA GLY A 22 11.48 -7.26 -6.96
C GLY A 22 11.63 -8.70 -6.50
N PRO A 23 12.87 -9.19 -6.25
CA PRO A 23 13.08 -10.51 -5.68
C PRO A 23 12.30 -10.73 -4.38
N ALA A 24 12.25 -9.70 -3.50
CA ALA A 24 11.51 -9.79 -2.25
C ALA A 24 9.99 -9.95 -2.44
N LEU A 25 9.38 -9.19 -3.35
CA LEU A 25 7.96 -9.30 -3.69
C LEU A 25 7.63 -10.65 -4.34
N ARG A 26 8.48 -11.12 -5.27
CA ARG A 26 8.33 -12.45 -5.88
C ARG A 26 8.41 -13.56 -4.84
N GLN A 27 9.40 -13.50 -3.94
CA GLN A 27 9.56 -14.50 -2.88
C GLN A 27 8.39 -14.45 -1.89
N LEU A 28 7.91 -13.25 -1.56
CA LEU A 28 6.74 -13.09 -0.70
C LEU A 28 5.51 -13.73 -1.34
N ALA A 29 5.21 -13.42 -2.61
CA ALA A 29 4.09 -14.00 -3.34
C ALA A 29 4.19 -15.53 -3.43
N ALA A 30 5.37 -16.07 -3.74
CA ALA A 30 5.61 -17.52 -3.79
C ALA A 30 5.46 -18.23 -2.43
N SER A 31 5.60 -17.50 -1.32
CA SER A 31 5.41 -18.04 0.03
C SER A 31 3.93 -18.07 0.48
N LEU A 32 3.03 -17.46 -0.29
CA LEU A 32 1.60 -17.41 0.01
C LEU A 32 0.85 -18.40 -0.87
N PRO A 33 -0.27 -18.99 -0.38
CA PRO A 33 -1.21 -19.63 -1.28
C PRO A 33 -1.73 -18.60 -2.29
N ARG A 34 -2.14 -19.04 -3.47
CA ARG A 34 -2.73 -18.15 -4.48
C ARG A 34 -4.05 -17.56 -3.94
N PRO A 35 -4.19 -16.23 -3.81
CA PRO A 35 -5.44 -15.63 -3.32
C PRO A 35 -6.53 -15.70 -4.39
N ARG A 36 -7.78 -15.75 -3.95
CA ARG A 36 -8.93 -15.72 -4.87
C ARG A 36 -9.21 -14.32 -5.42
N ALA A 37 -8.78 -13.29 -4.69
CA ALA A 37 -8.90 -11.89 -5.00
C ALA A 37 -7.93 -11.08 -4.13
N ILE A 38 -7.64 -9.85 -4.52
CA ILE A 38 -6.82 -8.90 -3.76
C ILE A 38 -7.67 -7.66 -3.46
N VAL A 39 -7.65 -7.19 -2.22
CA VAL A 39 -8.21 -5.89 -1.83
C VAL A 39 -7.09 -4.92 -1.53
N MET A 40 -7.08 -3.78 -2.20
CA MET A 40 -5.99 -2.81 -2.10
C MET A 40 -6.46 -1.41 -1.70
N VAL A 41 -5.69 -0.77 -0.83
CA VAL A 41 -5.73 0.69 -0.64
C VAL A 41 -4.42 1.26 -1.18
N SER A 42 -4.50 2.12 -2.19
CA SER A 42 -3.35 2.83 -2.76
C SER A 42 -3.28 4.26 -2.23
N ALA A 43 -2.05 4.74 -1.97
CA ALA A 43 -1.80 6.15 -1.67
C ALA A 43 -2.28 7.11 -2.77
N HIS A 44 -2.36 6.65 -4.02
CA HIS A 44 -2.75 7.44 -5.20
C HIS A 44 -4.25 7.44 -5.48
N TRP A 45 -5.07 6.91 -4.57
CA TRP A 45 -6.52 7.05 -4.63
C TRP A 45 -7.07 7.84 -3.44
N GLU A 46 -6.58 9.07 -3.27
CA GLU A 46 -7.15 9.99 -2.30
C GLU A 46 -8.61 10.33 -2.61
N SER A 47 -9.41 10.49 -1.56
CA SER A 47 -10.83 10.84 -1.66
C SER A 47 -11.30 11.69 -0.48
N HIS A 48 -12.52 12.20 -0.55
CA HIS A 48 -13.18 12.85 0.59
C HIS A 48 -13.95 11.86 1.47
N GLU A 49 -14.59 10.87 0.84
CA GLU A 49 -15.37 9.81 1.47
C GLU A 49 -14.89 8.44 0.98
N LEU A 50 -15.26 7.37 1.69
CA LEU A 50 -14.90 6.02 1.27
C LEU A 50 -15.62 5.66 -0.03
N THR A 51 -14.85 5.17 -0.98
CA THR A 51 -15.32 4.66 -2.27
C THR A 51 -14.66 3.33 -2.56
N VAL A 52 -15.40 2.42 -3.20
CA VAL A 52 -14.94 1.08 -3.56
C VAL A 52 -15.06 0.91 -5.06
N ASN A 53 -13.99 0.48 -5.70
CA ASN A 53 -13.99 0.24 -7.15
C ASN A 53 -14.90 -0.95 -7.47
N SER A 54 -15.70 -0.82 -8.52
CA SER A 54 -16.55 -1.89 -9.09
C SER A 54 -16.42 -2.02 -10.59
N ASN A 55 -15.41 -1.36 -11.19
CA ASN A 55 -15.13 -1.50 -12.61
C ASN A 55 -14.71 -2.96 -12.87
N PRO A 56 -15.43 -3.76 -13.67
CA PRO A 56 -15.04 -5.15 -13.94
C PRO A 56 -13.76 -5.26 -14.77
N GLN A 57 -13.39 -4.22 -15.52
CA GLN A 57 -12.18 -4.17 -16.36
C GLN A 57 -11.46 -2.84 -16.17
N PRO A 58 -10.79 -2.63 -15.01
CA PRO A 58 -9.99 -1.42 -14.79
C PRO A 58 -8.83 -1.34 -15.77
N GLU A 59 -8.67 -0.20 -16.43
CA GLU A 59 -7.51 0.08 -17.25
C GLU A 59 -6.26 0.26 -16.36
N THR A 60 -5.08 0.00 -16.91
CA THR A 60 -3.83 0.43 -16.28
C THR A 60 -3.67 1.93 -16.49
N TRP A 61 -3.57 2.69 -15.40
CA TRP A 61 -3.36 4.13 -15.42
C TRP A 61 -1.92 4.45 -15.00
N HIS A 62 -1.21 5.13 -15.91
CA HIS A 62 0.08 5.76 -15.63
C HIS A 62 -0.16 7.16 -15.08
N ASP A 63 -0.38 7.26 -13.77
CA ASP A 63 -0.67 8.47 -13.01
C ASP A 63 0.57 9.34 -12.74
N PHE A 64 1.62 9.17 -13.55
CA PHE A 64 2.91 9.83 -13.43
C PHE A 64 3.39 10.39 -14.78
N GLY A 65 4.41 11.25 -14.73
CA GLY A 65 5.02 11.87 -15.91
C GLY A 65 6.54 11.95 -15.81
N GLY A 66 7.20 12.25 -16.94
CA GLY A 66 8.66 12.48 -16.98
C GLY A 66 9.53 11.23 -17.12
N PHE A 67 8.93 10.07 -17.42
CA PHE A 67 9.64 8.79 -17.60
C PHE A 67 9.75 8.40 -19.08
N ALA A 68 10.56 7.38 -19.36
CA ALA A 68 10.76 6.83 -20.69
C ALA A 68 9.52 6.08 -21.22
N ALA A 69 9.38 5.97 -22.54
CA ALA A 69 8.19 5.40 -23.19
C ALA A 69 7.95 3.93 -22.83
N GLU A 70 9.01 3.20 -22.53
CA GLU A 70 9.01 1.80 -22.10
C GLU A 70 8.14 1.62 -20.84
N LEU A 71 8.16 2.59 -19.92
CA LEU A 71 7.35 2.52 -18.71
C LEU A 71 5.86 2.71 -19.00
N PHE A 72 5.51 3.60 -19.93
CA PHE A 72 4.13 3.82 -20.37
C PHE A 72 3.58 2.64 -21.20
N ALA A 73 4.45 1.78 -21.72
CA ALA A 73 4.05 0.55 -22.41
C ALA A 73 3.67 -0.59 -21.46
N VAL A 74 4.03 -0.51 -20.16
CA VAL A 74 3.69 -1.54 -19.18
C VAL A 74 2.18 -1.55 -18.93
N GLN A 75 1.58 -2.75 -18.93
CA GLN A 75 0.16 -2.99 -18.68
C GLN A 75 -0.01 -4.06 -17.61
N TYR A 76 -1.03 -3.91 -16.77
CA TYR A 76 -1.43 -4.88 -15.76
C TYR A 76 -2.95 -5.08 -15.80
N PRO A 77 -3.47 -5.88 -16.76
CA PRO A 77 -4.90 -5.97 -17.08
C PRO A 77 -5.68 -6.88 -16.14
N ALA A 78 -5.45 -6.78 -14.83
CA ALA A 78 -6.19 -7.54 -13.85
C ALA A 78 -7.68 -7.18 -13.90
N GLN A 79 -8.55 -8.17 -13.72
CA GLN A 79 -9.99 -7.93 -13.69
C GLN A 79 -10.39 -7.29 -12.35
N GLY A 80 -11.44 -6.48 -12.37
CA GLY A 80 -12.15 -6.12 -11.14
C GLY A 80 -13.04 -7.27 -10.66
N LEU A 81 -13.63 -7.13 -9.48
CA LEU A 81 -14.53 -8.14 -8.90
C LEU A 81 -15.77 -7.49 -8.28
N PRO A 82 -16.75 -7.05 -9.10
CA PRO A 82 -17.89 -6.25 -8.64
C PRO A 82 -18.70 -6.87 -7.48
N GLU A 83 -18.79 -8.19 -7.41
CA GLU A 83 -19.42 -8.90 -6.30
C GLU A 83 -18.69 -8.71 -4.98
N LEU A 84 -17.35 -8.75 -4.98
CA LEU A 84 -16.54 -8.47 -3.80
C LEU A 84 -16.63 -6.99 -3.43
N SER A 85 -16.72 -6.08 -4.40
CA SER A 85 -16.96 -4.65 -4.15
C SER A 85 -18.23 -4.42 -3.34
N ARG A 86 -19.33 -5.15 -3.65
CA ARG A 86 -20.58 -5.08 -2.87
C ARG A 86 -20.37 -5.59 -1.44
N THR A 87 -19.72 -6.74 -1.27
CA THR A 87 -19.39 -7.28 0.05
C THR A 87 -18.56 -6.32 0.89
N ILE A 88 -17.57 -5.65 0.29
CA ILE A 88 -16.76 -4.62 0.97
C ILE A 88 -17.63 -3.46 1.44
N VAL A 89 -18.51 -2.93 0.58
CA VAL A 89 -19.42 -1.83 0.95
C VAL A 89 -20.33 -2.24 2.13
N GLU A 90 -20.85 -3.47 2.12
CA GLU A 90 -21.67 -4.00 3.21
C GLU A 90 -20.90 -4.11 4.53
N LEU A 91 -19.67 -4.66 4.50
CA LEU A 91 -18.80 -4.78 5.66
C LEU A 91 -18.43 -3.41 6.26
N LEU A 92 -18.14 -2.44 5.41
CA LEU A 92 -17.87 -1.06 5.83
C LEU A 92 -19.11 -0.43 6.46
N ALA A 93 -20.29 -0.59 5.83
CA ALA A 93 -21.54 -0.04 6.34
C ALA A 93 -21.92 -0.61 7.72
N VAL A 94 -21.80 -1.93 7.93
CA VAL A 94 -22.03 -2.58 9.24
C VAL A 94 -21.07 -2.05 10.31
N SER A 95 -19.88 -1.61 9.90
CA SER A 95 -18.86 -1.02 10.78
C SER A 95 -19.03 0.49 10.98
N GLY A 96 -20.14 1.08 10.52
CA GLY A 96 -20.39 2.52 10.62
C GLY A 96 -19.58 3.39 9.65
N LEU A 97 -19.03 2.78 8.60
CA LEU A 97 -18.19 3.42 7.58
C LEU A 97 -18.94 3.41 6.23
N PRO A 98 -19.89 4.33 5.98
CA PRO A 98 -20.61 4.35 4.71
C PRO A 98 -19.64 4.56 3.55
N ALA A 99 -19.76 3.73 2.51
CA ALA A 99 -18.94 3.80 1.31
C ALA A 99 -19.79 3.83 0.04
N ARG A 100 -19.32 4.54 -0.98
CA ARG A 100 -19.91 4.54 -2.31
C ARG A 100 -19.18 3.61 -3.25
N VAL A 101 -19.75 3.39 -4.42
CA VAL A 101 -19.16 2.58 -5.48
C VAL A 101 -18.69 3.48 -6.62
N ASP A 102 -17.50 3.22 -7.15
CA ASP A 102 -16.97 3.83 -8.38
C ASP A 102 -16.85 2.76 -9.47
N SER A 103 -17.60 2.89 -10.56
CA SER A 103 -17.62 1.92 -11.66
C SER A 103 -16.60 2.20 -12.77
N ARG A 104 -15.74 3.21 -12.60
CA ARG A 104 -14.79 3.67 -13.62
C ARG A 104 -13.34 3.75 -13.15
N ARG A 105 -13.07 3.70 -11.84
CA ARG A 105 -11.71 3.81 -11.29
C ARG A 105 -10.72 2.83 -12.00
N PRO A 106 -9.65 3.33 -12.65
CA PRO A 106 -8.56 2.51 -13.17
C PRO A 106 -7.57 2.11 -12.06
N PHE A 107 -6.54 1.33 -12.40
CA PHE A 107 -5.42 1.02 -11.49
C PHE A 107 -4.29 2.04 -11.64
N ASP A 108 -4.01 2.81 -10.60
CA ASP A 108 -2.80 3.64 -10.51
C ASP A 108 -1.54 2.80 -10.27
N HIS A 109 -0.35 3.42 -10.37
CA HIS A 109 0.91 2.71 -10.21
C HIS A 109 1.13 2.12 -8.83
N GLY A 110 0.57 2.72 -7.78
CA GLY A 110 0.58 2.14 -6.45
C GLY A 110 -0.14 0.78 -6.40
N VAL A 111 -1.09 0.54 -7.31
CA VAL A 111 -1.72 -0.78 -7.46
C VAL A 111 -0.89 -1.67 -8.38
N TRP A 112 -0.66 -1.25 -9.63
CA TRP A 112 -0.16 -2.19 -10.64
C TRP A 112 1.34 -2.51 -10.53
N VAL A 113 2.18 -1.59 -10.04
CA VAL A 113 3.63 -1.83 -9.90
C VAL A 113 3.92 -2.98 -8.94
N PRO A 114 3.50 -2.96 -7.65
CA PRO A 114 3.80 -4.06 -6.74
C PRO A 114 3.14 -5.37 -7.19
N LEU A 115 1.93 -5.31 -7.77
CA LEU A 115 1.24 -6.50 -8.24
C LEU A 115 1.90 -7.13 -9.47
N SER A 116 2.41 -6.34 -10.43
CA SER A 116 3.17 -6.88 -11.57
C SER A 116 4.42 -7.67 -11.15
N LEU A 117 5.00 -7.34 -9.99
CA LEU A 117 6.15 -8.06 -9.43
C LEU A 117 5.73 -9.28 -8.61
N MET A 118 4.56 -9.27 -7.96
CA MET A 118 4.04 -10.39 -7.17
C MET A 118 3.32 -11.44 -8.01
N TYR A 119 2.47 -11.01 -8.94
CA TYR A 119 1.55 -11.82 -9.74
C TYR A 119 1.55 -11.34 -11.20
N PRO A 120 2.64 -11.57 -11.95
CA PRO A 120 2.87 -10.97 -13.27
C PRO A 120 1.81 -11.31 -14.32
N ASP A 121 1.12 -12.44 -14.17
CA ASP A 121 0.09 -12.89 -15.13
C ASP A 121 -1.20 -12.07 -15.07
N ALA A 122 -1.35 -11.18 -14.09
CA ALA A 122 -2.52 -10.31 -13.89
C ALA A 122 -3.86 -11.09 -13.87
N ASP A 123 -3.83 -12.33 -13.39
CA ASP A 123 -4.95 -13.28 -13.46
C ASP A 123 -5.70 -13.44 -12.13
N ILE A 124 -5.38 -12.61 -11.14
CA ILE A 124 -6.08 -12.53 -9.85
C ILE A 124 -6.92 -11.24 -9.84
N PRO A 125 -8.23 -11.31 -9.58
CA PRO A 125 -9.06 -10.11 -9.51
C PRO A 125 -8.65 -9.15 -8.40
N VAL A 126 -8.73 -7.84 -8.66
CA VAL A 126 -8.33 -6.78 -7.73
C VAL A 126 -9.50 -5.83 -7.48
N VAL A 127 -9.77 -5.53 -6.22
CA VAL A 127 -10.74 -4.50 -5.81
C VAL A 127 -10.02 -3.43 -5.00
N GLN A 128 -10.18 -2.18 -5.40
CA GLN A 128 -9.61 -1.04 -4.68
C GLN A 128 -10.62 -0.48 -3.67
N VAL A 129 -10.10 0.03 -2.55
CA VAL A 129 -10.79 0.92 -1.62
C VAL A 129 -10.02 2.25 -1.59
N SER A 130 -10.74 3.36 -1.68
CA SER A 130 -10.11 4.69 -1.68
C SER A 130 -9.57 5.10 -0.32
N LEU A 131 -8.81 6.18 -0.32
CA LEU A 131 -8.09 6.69 0.83
C LEU A 131 -8.61 8.09 1.22
N PRO A 132 -9.55 8.20 2.18
CA PRO A 132 -9.93 9.48 2.74
C PRO A 132 -8.82 10.07 3.64
N SER A 133 -7.76 10.58 3.02
CA SER A 133 -6.48 10.88 3.67
C SER A 133 -6.59 11.91 4.80
N ARG A 134 -7.49 12.88 4.65
CA ARG A 134 -7.75 13.92 5.66
C ARG A 134 -8.32 13.41 6.98
N GLN A 135 -8.80 12.16 7.03
CA GLN A 135 -9.32 11.54 8.25
C GLN A 135 -8.25 10.75 9.03
N GLY A 136 -7.03 10.68 8.50
CA GLY A 136 -5.85 10.25 9.25
C GLY A 136 -5.78 8.74 9.58
N PRO A 137 -4.81 8.37 10.43
CA PRO A 137 -4.50 6.99 10.81
C PRO A 137 -5.67 6.20 11.41
N GLU A 138 -6.50 6.86 12.22
CA GLU A 138 -7.61 6.26 12.95
C GLU A 138 -8.65 5.68 11.99
N LEU A 139 -9.05 6.45 10.98
CA LEU A 139 -9.99 5.96 9.96
C LEU A 139 -9.43 4.73 9.26
N GLN A 140 -8.17 4.79 8.80
CA GLN A 140 -7.58 3.68 8.04
C GLN A 140 -7.47 2.41 8.89
N THR A 141 -7.18 2.57 10.18
CA THR A 141 -7.21 1.45 11.13
C THR A 141 -8.61 0.84 11.21
N HIS A 142 -9.67 1.65 11.28
CA HIS A 142 -11.05 1.18 11.31
C HIS A 142 -11.47 0.49 10.00
N VAL A 143 -11.09 1.05 8.85
CA VAL A 143 -11.31 0.43 7.53
C VAL A 143 -10.62 -0.93 7.46
N GLY A 144 -9.37 -1.01 7.91
CA GLY A 144 -8.63 -2.28 7.97
C GLY A 144 -9.36 -3.33 8.81
N ARG A 145 -9.77 -2.95 10.04
CA ARG A 145 -10.51 -3.83 10.96
C ARG A 145 -11.84 -4.31 10.35
N ALA A 146 -12.58 -3.42 9.71
CA ALA A 146 -13.86 -3.74 9.07
C ALA A 146 -13.72 -4.79 7.96
N LEU A 147 -12.57 -4.82 7.28
CA LEU A 147 -12.31 -5.74 6.16
C LEU A 147 -11.47 -6.97 6.55
N ALA A 148 -11.05 -7.08 7.80
CA ALA A 148 -10.14 -8.15 8.26
C ALA A 148 -10.64 -9.56 7.96
N SER A 149 -11.96 -9.80 8.06
CA SER A 149 -12.59 -11.11 7.84
C SER A 149 -12.44 -11.64 6.42
N LEU A 150 -12.16 -10.79 5.43
CA LEU A 150 -11.90 -11.22 4.05
C LEU A 150 -10.65 -12.11 3.94
N ARG A 151 -9.69 -11.97 4.87
CA ARG A 151 -8.47 -12.79 4.93
C ARG A 151 -8.75 -14.28 5.16
N GLU A 152 -9.82 -14.59 5.88
CA GLU A 152 -10.28 -15.96 6.11
C GLU A 152 -10.95 -16.55 4.87
N GLN A 153 -11.48 -15.69 4.01
CA GLN A 153 -12.20 -16.04 2.79
C GLN A 153 -11.28 -16.18 1.57
N GLY A 154 -9.96 -16.21 1.78
CA GLY A 154 -8.97 -16.36 0.71
C GLY A 154 -8.60 -15.06 -0.02
N VAL A 155 -8.95 -13.89 0.53
CA VAL A 155 -8.62 -12.58 -0.03
C VAL A 155 -7.32 -12.07 0.59
N LEU A 156 -6.39 -11.63 -0.27
CA LEU A 156 -5.18 -10.94 0.17
C LEU A 156 -5.48 -9.44 0.35
N ILE A 157 -5.16 -8.89 1.52
CA ILE A 157 -5.33 -7.45 1.80
C ILE A 157 -3.98 -6.75 1.69
N VAL A 158 -3.91 -5.64 0.97
CA VAL A 158 -2.68 -4.88 0.74
C VAL A 158 -2.90 -3.38 0.91
N GLY A 159 -2.12 -2.75 1.77
CA GLY A 159 -1.90 -1.31 1.75
C GLY A 159 -0.66 -0.99 0.93
N SER A 160 -0.81 -0.19 -0.12
CA SER A 160 0.28 0.23 -0.99
C SER A 160 0.57 1.72 -0.83
N GLY A 161 1.76 2.03 -0.32
CA GLY A 161 2.16 3.40 0.01
C GLY A 161 3.67 3.52 0.06
N SER A 162 4.20 4.19 1.08
CA SER A 162 5.64 4.23 1.37
C SER A 162 5.89 4.51 2.85
N ILE A 163 6.88 3.82 3.45
CA ILE A 163 7.26 4.05 4.85
C ILE A 163 7.92 5.42 5.06
N THR A 164 8.59 5.96 4.05
CA THR A 164 9.11 7.35 4.00
C THR A 164 8.85 7.92 2.61
N HIS A 165 8.30 9.13 2.50
CA HIS A 165 7.89 9.70 1.21
C HIS A 165 8.04 11.21 1.17
N ASN A 166 9.28 11.68 1.09
CA ASN A 166 9.58 13.09 0.83
C ASN A 166 10.35 13.24 -0.46
N LEU A 167 9.62 13.57 -1.53
CA LEU A 167 10.17 13.76 -2.87
C LEU A 167 11.12 14.96 -2.97
N TYR A 168 11.01 15.95 -2.07
CA TYR A 168 11.89 17.13 -2.04
C TYR A 168 13.31 16.80 -1.56
N ASP A 169 13.45 15.74 -0.76
CA ASP A 169 14.71 15.34 -0.12
C ASP A 169 15.33 14.10 -0.79
N LEU A 170 14.81 13.67 -1.95
CA LEU A 170 15.39 12.54 -2.70
C LEU A 170 16.68 12.94 -3.38
N ASP A 171 17.69 12.11 -3.20
CA ASP A 171 18.92 12.15 -4.00
C ASP A 171 18.79 11.11 -5.12
N TRP A 172 18.42 11.58 -6.31
CA TRP A 172 18.26 10.76 -7.51
C TRP A 172 19.56 10.07 -7.96
N ASN A 173 20.72 10.54 -7.47
CA ASN A 173 22.03 9.95 -7.76
C ASN A 173 22.55 9.09 -6.60
N ALA A 174 21.83 9.00 -5.48
CA ALA A 174 22.25 8.18 -4.36
C ALA A 174 22.21 6.70 -4.73
N GLY A 175 23.36 6.06 -4.65
CA GLY A 175 23.45 4.60 -4.61
C GLY A 175 22.81 4.04 -3.32
N PRO A 176 22.55 2.73 -3.27
CA PRO A 176 21.81 2.07 -2.18
C PRO A 176 22.48 2.15 -0.80
N GLU A 177 23.75 2.56 -0.72
CA GLU A 177 24.50 2.70 0.55
C GLU A 177 24.44 4.10 1.15
N ARG A 178 24.01 5.10 0.36
CA ARG A 178 23.84 6.46 0.85
C ARG A 178 22.38 6.61 1.29
N VAL A 179 22.16 6.53 2.61
CA VAL A 179 20.84 6.72 3.22
C VAL A 179 20.91 7.88 4.19
N GLU A 180 19.92 8.78 4.11
CA GLU A 180 19.81 9.93 4.99
C GLU A 180 19.45 9.48 6.43
N PRO A 181 20.21 9.89 7.45
CA PRO A 181 20.00 9.43 8.84
C PRO A 181 18.58 9.67 9.36
N TRP A 182 17.97 10.81 9.01
CA TRP A 182 16.62 11.16 9.45
C TRP A 182 15.57 10.15 8.94
N ALA A 183 15.78 9.58 7.75
CA ALA A 183 14.86 8.60 7.15
C ALA A 183 14.96 7.25 7.89
N VAL A 184 16.18 6.86 8.26
CA VAL A 184 16.44 5.68 9.10
C VAL A 184 15.77 5.85 10.46
N GLU A 185 16.00 6.98 11.14
CA GLU A 185 15.44 7.26 12.46
C GLU A 185 13.90 7.22 12.47
N PHE A 186 13.26 7.85 11.47
CA PHE A 186 11.80 7.80 11.34
C PHE A 186 11.28 6.37 11.10
N ARG A 187 11.88 5.66 10.14
CA ARG A 187 11.48 4.29 9.81
C ARG A 187 11.64 3.36 11.01
N ASP A 188 12.75 3.46 11.73
CA ASP A 188 13.06 2.61 12.88
C ASP A 188 12.12 2.91 14.05
N TRP A 189 11.73 4.18 14.25
CA TRP A 189 10.67 4.55 15.19
C TRP A 189 9.34 3.88 14.82
N MET A 190 8.95 3.91 13.54
CA MET A 190 7.70 3.25 13.09
C MET A 190 7.76 1.75 13.35
N ILE A 191 8.88 1.10 13.03
CA ILE A 191 9.08 -0.34 13.27
C ILE A 191 8.98 -0.68 14.75
N ASP A 192 9.59 0.12 15.64
CA ASP A 192 9.48 -0.06 17.09
C ASP A 192 8.02 -0.03 17.54
N LYS A 193 7.25 0.96 17.11
CA LYS A 193 5.82 1.05 17.48
C LYS A 193 4.98 -0.07 16.89
N LEU A 194 5.28 -0.52 15.67
CA LEU A 194 4.64 -1.69 15.07
C LEU A 194 4.94 -2.99 15.84
N ARG A 195 6.19 -3.23 16.24
CA ARG A 195 6.61 -4.41 17.02
C ARG A 195 5.93 -4.46 18.39
N ASN A 196 5.79 -3.31 19.04
CA ASN A 196 5.16 -3.20 20.35
C ASN A 196 3.63 -3.06 20.27
N ASN A 197 3.06 -3.07 19.07
CA ASN A 197 1.63 -2.84 18.83
C ASN A 197 1.09 -1.55 19.49
N ASP A 198 1.90 -0.48 19.51
CA ASP A 198 1.59 0.79 20.16
C ASP A 198 0.70 1.66 19.25
N GLU A 199 -0.58 1.31 19.21
CA GLU A 199 -1.58 1.98 18.36
C GLU A 199 -1.69 3.48 18.65
N ALA A 200 -1.68 3.87 19.92
CA ALA A 200 -1.84 5.26 20.32
C ALA A 200 -0.65 6.11 19.86
N ALA A 201 0.58 5.58 19.93
CA ALA A 201 1.74 6.28 19.39
C ALA A 201 1.70 6.36 17.87
N LEU A 202 1.34 5.26 17.19
CA LEU A 202 1.22 5.20 15.74
C LEU A 202 0.20 6.24 15.23
N HIS A 203 -0.98 6.35 15.83
CA HIS A 203 -1.97 7.38 15.44
C HIS A 203 -1.46 8.81 15.65
N ARG A 204 -0.55 9.01 16.60
CA ARG A 204 0.06 10.31 16.91
C ARG A 204 1.44 10.51 16.30
N TYR A 205 1.82 9.72 15.30
CA TYR A 205 3.18 9.70 14.75
C TYR A 205 3.68 11.09 14.32
N ARG A 206 2.82 11.93 13.72
CA ARG A 206 3.18 13.30 13.32
C ARG A 206 3.73 14.15 14.47
N THR A 207 3.33 13.87 15.70
CA THR A 207 3.74 14.62 16.90
C THR A 207 4.81 13.93 17.72
N LEU A 208 4.90 12.60 17.66
CA LEU A 208 5.76 11.81 18.54
C LEU A 208 7.04 11.31 17.86
N ALA A 209 6.99 11.05 16.55
CA ALA A 209 8.14 10.57 15.81
C ALA A 209 9.01 11.74 15.37
N SER A 210 10.30 11.64 15.65
CA SER A 210 11.29 12.54 15.06
C SER A 210 11.18 12.50 13.54
N HIS A 211 11.29 13.68 12.91
CA HIS A 211 11.26 13.82 11.46
C HIS A 211 9.94 13.41 10.77
N ALA A 212 8.83 13.16 11.48
CA ALA A 212 7.58 12.73 10.86
C ALA A 212 7.08 13.64 9.72
N VAL A 213 7.02 14.95 9.98
CA VAL A 213 6.62 15.95 8.98
C VAL A 213 7.60 16.03 7.82
N ARG A 214 8.88 15.76 8.07
CA ARG A 214 9.92 15.71 7.04
C ARG A 214 9.81 14.42 6.22
N ALA A 215 9.53 13.28 6.83
CA ALA A 215 9.36 12.00 6.16
C ALA A 215 8.08 11.96 5.33
N HIS A 216 7.05 12.66 5.77
CA HIS A 216 5.71 12.71 5.19
C HIS A 216 5.19 14.15 5.21
N PRO A 217 5.57 14.99 4.21
CA PRO A 217 5.03 16.34 4.06
C PRO A 217 3.50 16.36 4.07
N SER A 218 2.89 15.31 3.52
CA SER A 218 1.48 14.95 3.62
C SER A 218 1.35 13.47 4.01
N ASP A 219 0.17 13.05 4.51
CA ASP A 219 -0.02 11.76 5.18
C ASP A 219 -0.21 10.56 4.23
N GLU A 220 -0.66 10.81 3.00
CA GLU A 220 -1.30 9.82 2.13
C GLU A 220 -0.45 8.59 1.84
N HIS A 221 0.87 8.74 1.69
CA HIS A 221 1.75 7.60 1.43
C HIS A 221 1.97 6.72 2.66
N LEU A 222 1.84 7.23 3.89
CA LEU A 222 1.95 6.42 5.09
C LEU A 222 0.62 5.72 5.45
N LEU A 223 -0.51 6.36 5.14
CA LEU A 223 -1.83 5.91 5.59
C LEU A 223 -2.21 4.45 5.22
N PRO A 224 -1.83 3.89 4.06
CA PRO A 224 -2.05 2.49 3.73
C PRO A 224 -1.44 1.50 4.74
N LEU A 225 -0.40 1.89 5.49
CA LEU A 225 0.17 1.08 6.58
C LEU A 225 -0.87 0.78 7.67
N TYR A 226 -1.67 1.77 8.05
CA TYR A 226 -2.66 1.63 9.12
C TYR A 226 -3.84 0.77 8.68
N PHE A 227 -4.22 0.85 7.40
CA PHE A 227 -5.16 -0.08 6.78
C PHE A 227 -4.65 -1.52 6.85
N ALA A 228 -3.43 -1.76 6.37
CA ALA A 228 -2.82 -3.09 6.38
C ALA A 228 -2.69 -3.64 7.81
N ARG A 229 -2.23 -2.81 8.75
CA ARG A 229 -2.12 -3.16 10.17
C ARG A 229 -3.49 -3.49 10.77
N GLY A 230 -4.50 -2.66 10.53
CA GLY A 230 -5.85 -2.83 11.10
C GLY A 230 -6.56 -4.08 10.60
N ALA A 231 -6.32 -4.47 9.35
CA ALA A 231 -6.79 -5.74 8.79
C ALA A 231 -5.99 -6.96 9.28
N GLY A 232 -4.79 -6.66 9.78
CA GLY A 232 -3.76 -7.58 10.24
C GLY A 232 -3.80 -7.88 11.75
N GLY A 233 -2.80 -8.63 12.20
CA GLY A 233 -2.48 -8.80 13.61
C GLY A 233 -0.97 -8.65 13.85
N ALA A 234 -0.31 -9.74 14.18
CA ALA A 234 1.09 -9.74 14.58
C ALA A 234 2.01 -9.26 13.46
N PHE A 235 2.85 -8.27 13.77
CA PHE A 235 3.75 -7.63 12.82
C PHE A 235 5.02 -8.46 12.57
N SER A 236 5.44 -8.52 11.30
CA SER A 236 6.76 -8.98 10.89
C SER A 236 7.24 -8.25 9.65
N ILE A 237 8.55 -8.23 9.46
CA ILE A 237 9.21 -7.58 8.33
C ILE A 237 9.50 -8.63 7.26
N ALA A 238 9.01 -8.42 6.03
CA ALA A 238 9.34 -9.26 4.89
C ALA A 238 10.55 -8.73 4.11
N HIS A 239 10.71 -7.42 4.04
CA HIS A 239 11.83 -6.76 3.38
C HIS A 239 12.06 -5.38 3.98
N GLN A 240 13.32 -4.93 3.96
CA GLN A 240 13.71 -3.57 4.30
C GLN A 240 14.73 -3.08 3.31
N GLY A 241 14.65 -1.80 2.98
CA GLY A 241 15.59 -1.19 2.07
C GLY A 241 15.34 0.29 1.92
N PHE A 242 16.29 0.96 1.27
CA PHE A 242 16.13 2.33 0.82
C PHE A 242 16.58 2.44 -0.63
N THR A 243 16.02 3.42 -1.32
CA THR A 243 16.50 3.93 -2.60
C THR A 243 16.49 5.45 -2.57
N MET A 244 17.23 6.09 -3.47
CA MET A 244 17.25 7.55 -3.66
C MET A 244 17.51 8.34 -2.36
N GLY A 245 18.37 7.82 -1.48
CA GLY A 245 18.75 8.47 -0.22
C GLY A 245 17.74 8.31 0.92
N ALA A 246 16.43 8.43 0.65
CA ALA A 246 15.44 8.53 1.72
C ALA A 246 14.12 7.81 1.44
N LEU A 247 13.94 7.18 0.27
CA LEU A 247 12.72 6.46 -0.09
C LEU A 247 12.80 5.02 0.44
N GLY A 248 12.04 4.74 1.49
CA GLY A 248 12.02 3.43 2.13
C GLY A 248 11.27 2.43 1.27
N MET A 249 11.84 1.25 1.11
CA MET A 249 11.32 0.17 0.25
C MET A 249 10.80 -1.00 1.08
N ASP A 250 10.43 -0.74 2.34
CA ASP A 250 10.04 -1.77 3.30
C ASP A 250 8.72 -2.45 2.92
N ILE A 251 8.66 -3.76 3.21
CA ILE A 251 7.48 -4.60 3.05
C ILE A 251 7.19 -5.26 4.39
N TYR A 252 5.97 -5.06 4.89
CA TYR A 252 5.54 -5.58 6.18
C TYR A 252 4.40 -6.57 6.04
N ARG A 253 4.35 -7.53 6.95
CA ARG A 253 3.32 -8.56 7.05
C ARG A 253 2.64 -8.45 8.40
N PHE A 254 1.32 -8.59 8.39
CA PHE A 254 0.49 -8.66 9.58
C PHE A 254 -0.37 -9.93 9.52
N VAL A 255 -0.16 -10.85 10.48
CA VAL A 255 -0.88 -12.16 10.54
C VAL A 255 -1.92 -12.20 11.63
#